data_AF-A0A917EMH6-F1
#
_entry.id   AF-A0A917EMH6-F1
#
_cell.length_a   1.000
_cell.length_b   1.000
_cell.length_c   1.000
_cell.angle_alpha   90.00
_cell.angle_beta   90.00
_cell.angle_gamma   90.00
#
_symmetry.space_group_name_H-M   'P 1'
#
loop_
_entity.id
_entity.type
_entity.pdbx_description
1 polymer ?
#
loop_
_entity_poly.entity_id
_entity_poly.type
_entity_poly.pdbx_seq_one_letter_code
_entity_poly.pdbx_strand_id
1 'polypeptide(L)'
;MRESFNREQMAVNREQMAVFIYETLFSRPEQQRLQDFLEISDRPDFVKVRSNVAKKKLSLGEEVLCECAQHFKVTYQAIEKDFPETRTHWSGWKYLS
;
A
#
# COMPACT_ATOMS: atom_id res chain seq x y z
N MET A 1 8.07 -11.23 10.00
CA MET A 1 7.61 -10.24 8.98
C MET A 1 8.53 -9.01 8.88
N ARG A 2 9.20 -8.56 9.96
CA ARG A 2 10.29 -7.55 9.86
C ARG A 2 11.55 -8.05 9.12
N GLU A 3 11.84 -9.34 9.22
CA GLU A 3 13.10 -9.89 8.70
C GLU A 3 13.17 -10.01 7.18
N SER A 4 12.04 -10.25 6.51
CA SER A 4 12.00 -10.43 5.05
C SER A 4 12.09 -9.08 4.32
N PHE A 5 11.40 -8.05 4.80
CA PHE A 5 11.49 -6.69 4.22
C PHE A 5 12.87 -6.05 4.45
N ASN A 6 13.52 -6.35 5.59
CA ASN A 6 14.86 -5.87 5.86
C ASN A 6 15.92 -6.54 4.96
N ARG A 7 15.80 -7.84 4.65
CA ARG A 7 16.79 -8.57 3.82
C ARG A 7 16.89 -8.05 2.40
N GLU A 8 15.76 -7.71 1.77
CA GLU A 8 15.75 -7.18 0.40
C GLU A 8 16.29 -5.74 0.34
N GLN A 9 16.06 -4.92 1.38
CA GLN A 9 16.70 -3.60 1.51
C GLN A 9 18.22 -3.65 1.74
N MET A 10 18.79 -4.77 2.21
CA MET A 10 20.24 -4.84 2.47
C MET A 10 21.10 -4.99 1.21
N ALA A 11 20.51 -5.28 0.04
CA ALA A 11 21.24 -5.45 -1.22
C ALA A 11 20.99 -4.34 -2.25
N VAL A 12 19.95 -3.52 -2.04
CA VAL A 12 19.52 -2.47 -2.98
C VAL A 12 19.68 -1.12 -2.28
N ASN A 13 20.41 -0.18 -2.88
CA ASN A 13 20.56 1.16 -2.30
C ASN A 13 19.16 1.79 -2.17
N ARG A 14 18.88 2.54 -1.09
CA ARG A 14 17.56 3.17 -0.87
C ARG A 14 17.15 4.08 -2.04
N GLU A 15 18.12 4.65 -2.75
CA GLU A 15 17.92 5.48 -3.94
C GLU A 15 17.37 4.69 -5.14
N GLN A 16 17.43 3.36 -5.12
CA GLN A 16 16.93 2.46 -6.16
C GLN A 16 15.56 1.86 -5.81
N MET A 17 14.88 2.38 -4.78
CA MET A 17 13.58 1.90 -4.32
C MET A 17 12.54 3.02 -4.30
N ALA A 18 11.36 2.73 -4.84
CA ALA A 18 10.18 3.55 -4.68
C ALA A 18 9.05 2.73 -4.04
N VAL A 19 8.37 3.32 -3.06
CA VAL A 19 7.32 2.66 -2.27
C VAL A 19 5.99 3.35 -2.51
N PHE A 20 4.97 2.59 -2.91
CA PHE A 20 3.65 3.11 -3.25
C PHE A 20 2.56 2.43 -2.43
N ILE A 21 1.49 3.16 -2.13
CA ILE A 21 0.27 2.61 -1.54
C ILE A 21 -0.61 2.07 -2.67
N TYR A 22 -0.97 0.79 -2.59
CA TYR A 22 -1.71 0.12 -3.67
C TYR A 22 -3.05 0.80 -3.98
N GLU A 23 -3.76 1.25 -2.95
CA GLU A 23 -5.06 1.92 -3.07
C GLU A 23 -4.99 3.23 -3.87
N THR A 24 -3.85 3.91 -3.86
CA THR A 24 -3.64 5.19 -4.58
C THR A 24 -2.79 5.04 -5.84
N LEU A 25 -2.12 3.90 -6.02
CA LEU A 25 -1.16 3.63 -7.11
C LEU A 25 -1.72 3.94 -8.50
N PHE A 26 -3.03 3.74 -8.72
CA PHE A 26 -3.67 3.97 -10.01
C PHE A 26 -4.21 5.39 -10.20
N SER A 27 -3.93 6.31 -9.29
CA SER A 27 -4.21 7.73 -9.46
C SER A 27 -3.21 8.36 -10.42
N ARG A 28 -3.59 9.46 -11.08
CA ARG A 28 -2.69 10.15 -12.03
C ARG A 28 -1.37 10.61 -11.36
N PRO A 29 -1.38 11.20 -10.14
CA PRO A 29 -0.13 11.59 -9.47
C PRO A 29 0.80 10.41 -9.18
N GLU A 30 0.28 9.30 -8.66
CA GLU A 30 1.13 8.12 -8.33
C GLU A 30 1.63 7.40 -9.59
N GLN A 31 0.83 7.36 -10.65
CA GLN A 31 1.28 6.84 -11.95
C GLN A 31 2.40 7.69 -12.55
N GLN A 32 2.29 9.03 -12.47
CA GLN A 32 3.37 9.91 -12.93
C GLN A 32 4.64 9.67 -12.12
N ARG A 33 4.54 9.61 -10.78
CA ARG A 33 5.69 9.33 -9.92
C ARG A 33 6.34 7.98 -10.22
N LEU A 34 5.55 6.96 -10.56
CA LEU A 34 6.06 5.66 -11.01
C LEU A 34 6.76 5.75 -12.36
N GLN A 35 6.20 6.48 -13.32
CA GLN A 35 6.83 6.69 -14.63
C GLN A 35 8.15 7.45 -14.50
N ASP A 36 8.19 8.50 -13.68
CA ASP A 36 9.39 9.28 -13.40
C ASP A 36 10.47 8.40 -12.76
N PHE A 37 10.11 7.59 -11.76
CA PHE A 37 11.02 6.65 -11.12
C PHE A 37 11.59 5.59 -12.08
N LEU A 38 10.79 5.16 -13.07
CA LEU A 38 11.20 4.18 -14.09
C LEU A 38 11.84 4.84 -15.33
N GLU A 39 11.94 6.16 -15.38
CA GLU A 39 12.43 6.94 -16.52
C GLU A 39 11.68 6.64 -17.83
N ILE A 40 10.38 6.38 -17.75
CA ILE A 40 9.53 6.06 -18.91
C ILE A 40 8.82 7.32 -19.39
N SER A 41 8.83 7.56 -20.70
CA SER A 41 8.09 8.67 -21.31
C SER A 41 6.58 8.57 -21.05
N ASP A 42 5.93 9.73 -20.83
CA ASP A 42 4.50 9.80 -20.59
C ASP A 42 3.72 9.07 -21.70
N ARG A 43 2.94 8.06 -21.30
CA ARG A 43 2.09 7.30 -22.23
C ARG A 43 0.68 7.88 -22.15
N PRO A 44 0.13 8.38 -23.27
CA PRO A 44 -1.19 9.01 -23.29
C PRO A 44 -2.33 8.03 -22.98
N ASP A 45 -2.09 6.73 -23.12
CA ASP A 45 -3.02 5.67 -22.75
C ASP A 45 -2.92 5.35 -21.25
N PHE A 46 -3.47 6.25 -20.43
CA PHE A 46 -3.80 5.96 -19.03
C PHE A 46 -4.52 4.62 -18.95
N VAL A 47 -4.22 3.78 -17.95
CA VAL A 47 -4.79 2.42 -17.77
C VAL A 47 -6.32 2.43 -17.96
N LYS A 48 -6.78 2.15 -19.19
CA LYS A 48 -8.21 2.15 -19.55
C LYS A 48 -8.93 0.90 -19.06
N VAL A 49 -8.18 -0.10 -18.61
CA VAL A 49 -8.69 -1.42 -18.23
C VAL A 49 -8.24 -1.76 -16.82
N ARG A 50 -9.19 -1.75 -15.88
CA ARG A 50 -9.00 -2.31 -14.54
C ARG A 50 -9.84 -3.58 -14.44
N SER A 51 -9.20 -4.72 -14.19
CA SER A 51 -9.90 -5.97 -13.91
C SER A 51 -9.66 -6.35 -12.46
N ASN A 52 -10.74 -6.48 -11.69
CA ASN A 52 -10.65 -7.01 -10.34
C ASN A 52 -10.57 -8.54 -10.43
N VAL A 53 -9.36 -9.08 -10.22
CA VAL A 53 -9.09 -10.53 -10.26
C VAL A 53 -9.36 -11.24 -8.92
N ALA A 54 -9.77 -10.52 -7.89
CA ALA A 54 -10.00 -11.11 -6.57
C ALA A 54 -11.26 -11.99 -6.57
N LYS A 55 -11.10 -13.28 -6.30
CA LYS A 55 -12.22 -14.18 -5.99
C LYS A 55 -12.85 -13.78 -4.66
N LYS A 56 -14.19 -13.83 -4.59
CA LYS A 56 -15.09 -13.51 -3.45
C LYS A 56 -14.39 -13.12 -2.14
N LYS A 57 -14.61 -11.87 -1.69
CA LYS A 57 -14.26 -11.45 -0.33
C LYS A 57 -15.07 -12.27 0.68
N LEU A 58 -14.39 -12.92 1.61
CA LEU A 58 -15.03 -13.51 2.79
C LEU A 58 -15.47 -12.35 3.70
N SER A 59 -16.72 -12.39 4.16
CA SER A 59 -17.18 -11.49 5.20
C SER A 59 -16.69 -12.02 6.54
N LEU A 60 -15.90 -11.21 7.24
CA LEU A 60 -15.45 -11.49 8.60
C LEU A 60 -16.36 -10.76 9.59
N GLY A 61 -16.58 -11.38 10.75
CA GLY A 61 -17.28 -10.75 11.87
C GLY A 61 -16.48 -9.56 12.42
N GLU A 62 -17.18 -8.63 13.06
CA GLU A 62 -16.58 -7.41 13.59
C GLU A 62 -15.50 -7.68 14.65
N GLU A 63 -15.71 -8.66 15.51
CA GLU A 63 -14.75 -9.10 16.52
C GLU A 63 -13.40 -9.50 15.91
N VAL A 64 -13.42 -10.37 14.89
CA VAL A 64 -12.22 -10.81 14.17
C VAL A 64 -11.51 -9.63 13.50
N LEU A 65 -12.27 -8.69 12.93
CA LEU A 65 -11.69 -7.49 12.31
C LEU A 65 -11.01 -6.60 13.35
N CYS A 66 -11.60 -6.47 14.54
CA CYS A 66 -11.01 -5.73 15.66
C CYS A 66 -9.72 -6.39 16.15
N GLU A 67 -9.73 -7.71 16.39
CA GLU A 67 -8.54 -8.47 16.78
C GLU A 67 -7.42 -8.33 15.74
N CYS A 68 -7.75 -8.45 14.45
CA CYS A 68 -6.78 -8.26 13.37
C CYS A 68 -6.19 -6.85 13.38
N ALA A 69 -7.01 -5.81 13.56
CA ALA A 69 -6.53 -4.44 13.62
C ALA A 69 -5.60 -4.24 14.83
N GLN A 70 -6.00 -4.70 16.01
CA GLN A 70 -5.19 -4.60 17.24
C GLN A 70 -3.85 -5.34 17.10
N HIS A 71 -3.85 -6.53 16.49
CA HIS A 71 -2.63 -7.29 16.22
C HIS A 71 -1.62 -6.50 15.39
N PHE A 72 -2.08 -5.75 14.38
CA PHE A 72 -1.24 -4.96 13.49
C PHE A 72 -1.10 -3.48 13.90
N LYS A 73 -1.58 -3.07 15.07
CA LYS A 73 -1.59 -1.66 15.52
C LYS A 73 -0.24 -0.96 15.37
N VAL A 74 0.85 -1.62 15.80
CA VAL A 74 2.21 -1.06 15.72
C VAL A 74 2.64 -0.87 14.26
N THR A 75 2.26 -1.78 13.36
CA THR A 75 2.53 -1.66 11.93
C THR A 75 1.77 -0.49 11.32
N TYR A 76 0.49 -0.34 11.66
CA TYR A 76 -0.33 0.78 11.22
C TYR A 76 0.31 2.13 11.62
N GLN A 77 0.68 2.28 12.89
CA GLN A 77 1.33 3.49 13.40
C GLN A 77 2.70 3.77 12.77
N ALA A 78 3.50 2.73 12.52
CA ALA A 78 4.80 2.88 11.89
C ALA A 78 4.68 3.37 10.44
N ILE A 79 3.71 2.84 9.69
CA ILE A 79 3.50 3.20 8.28
C ILE A 79 2.84 4.59 8.15
N GLU A 80 1.93 4.96 9.06
CA GLU A 80 1.27 6.28 9.05
C GLU A 80 2.28 7.44 9.05
N LYS A 81 3.42 7.26 9.71
CA LYS A 81 4.48 8.28 9.77
C LYS A 81 5.02 8.66 8.39
N ASP A 82 5.16 7.66 7.52
CA ASP A 82 5.72 7.83 6.18
C ASP A 82 4.62 7.96 5.11
N PHE A 83 3.43 7.41 5.37
CA PHE A 83 2.28 7.35 4.47
C PHE A 83 0.95 7.65 5.21
N PRO A 84 0.67 8.92 5.52
CA PRO A 84 -0.51 9.31 6.30
C PRO A 84 -1.84 9.00 5.61
N GLU A 85 -1.86 8.87 4.28
CA GLU A 85 -3.04 8.51 3.48
C GLU A 85 -3.60 7.13 3.83
N THR A 86 -2.78 6.25 4.41
CA THR A 86 -3.22 4.93 4.90
C THR A 86 -4.37 5.04 5.90
N ARG A 87 -4.48 6.14 6.65
CA ARG A 87 -5.58 6.41 7.58
C ARG A 87 -6.94 6.46 6.90
N THR A 88 -6.97 6.93 5.65
CA THR A 88 -8.18 7.01 4.83
C THR A 88 -8.49 5.69 4.13
N HIS A 89 -7.46 4.97 3.69
CA HIS A 89 -7.63 3.82 2.82
C HIS A 89 -7.77 2.48 3.56
N TRP A 90 -7.16 2.35 4.73
CA TRP A 90 -7.11 1.07 5.43
C TRP A 90 -8.20 0.98 6.49
N SER A 91 -9.14 0.05 6.27
CA SER A 91 -10.30 -0.11 7.14
C SER A 91 -9.95 -0.54 8.57
N GLY A 92 -8.73 -1.02 8.84
CA GLY A 92 -8.30 -1.39 10.19
C GLY A 92 -8.28 -0.21 11.17
N TRP A 93 -8.04 1.01 10.69
CA TRP A 93 -7.95 2.20 11.53
C TRP A 93 -9.21 2.49 12.33
N LYS A 94 -10.39 2.14 11.80
CA LYS A 94 -11.66 2.36 12.51
C LYS A 94 -11.77 1.55 13.82
N TYR A 95 -11.01 0.45 13.92
CA TYR A 95 -10.98 -0.43 15.10
C TYR A 95 -9.81 -0.14 16.06
N LEU A 96 -8.97 0.83 15.73
CA LEU A 96 -7.82 1.25 16.55
C LEU A 96 -8.09 2.54 17.34
N SER A 97 -9.28 3.12 17.16
CA SER A 97 -9.79 4.35 17.79
C SER A 97 -10.02 4.19 19.28
#